data_AF-A0A7V5V309-F1
#
_entry.id   AF-A0A7V5V309-F1
#
_cell.length_a   1.000
_cell.length_b   1.000
_cell.length_c   1.000
_cell.angle_alpha   90.00
_cell.angle_beta   90.00
_cell.angle_gamma   90.00
#
_symmetry.space_group_name_H-M   'P 1'
#
loop_
_entity.id
_entity.type
_entity.pdbx_description
1 polymer ?
#
loop_
_entity_poly.entity_id
_entity_poly.type
_entity_poly.pdbx_seq_one_letter_code
_entity_poly.pdbx_strand_id
1 'polypeptide(L)'
;MNKKDLTRWNRSGLKAFRYIDGNAITYLETLRLALNEEYNANSPPQWQELVSRFPQLANESPLQKNKRITDQYYDERRDFAWEILRSFARSVHVLGEYINAYANEAYLPTAIEWDNVRKLVALLGYQPSPPSSAMTSIALLLKPGQSGEINRGFAIKNKPAKGAATIIFETQEKMKGHALINTMRLKDWNRNPQTIKTQKQGRFRNIVFELPQLAKDINIGDQGVLVAAKKGYPIEVISMKHKKHNSRITLRARSKMPKKIALADTTLYLQPQFIEKPLPNGKGSASLSAAVNLADGEVVISGKSSSLAALKVVQAKQKLVLFEPSTFNENDSITRALISKKQHLDDFPKIDSPANDFFILNDVANKDKVFVVDEKLNPVSKKIEKEDSTNTFYIEGKNLGDTLYYTQKPLTSKPLATVINVGNATVTSLQFSGKASELTSGQWLWVKHKNGKRAAYQISKIKQQQDQFHLTLPSTKAVALIQS
;
A
#
# COMPACT_ATOMS: atom_id res chain seq x y z
N MET A 1 25.86 -12.77 -64.61
CA MET A 1 24.48 -12.68 -64.07
C MET A 1 23.59 -13.51 -64.98
N ASN A 2 23.17 -14.68 -64.52
CA ASN A 2 22.63 -15.77 -65.36
C ASN A 2 21.16 -15.48 -65.76
N LYS A 3 20.85 -15.52 -67.06
CA LYS A 3 19.59 -15.08 -67.68
C LYS A 3 18.46 -16.14 -67.70
N LYS A 4 18.55 -17.19 -66.87
CA LYS A 4 17.67 -18.37 -66.91
C LYS A 4 17.11 -18.80 -65.54
N ASP A 5 16.89 -17.88 -64.62
CA ASP A 5 16.17 -18.19 -63.36
C ASP A 5 14.73 -17.66 -63.45
N LEU A 6 13.86 -18.40 -64.16
CA LEU A 6 12.42 -18.14 -64.27
C LEU A 6 11.61 -18.83 -63.14
N THR A 7 12.27 -19.48 -62.18
CA THR A 7 11.60 -20.29 -61.14
C THR A 7 11.54 -19.61 -59.77
N ARG A 8 11.85 -18.31 -59.66
CA ARG A 8 11.52 -17.51 -58.47
C ARG A 8 10.04 -17.14 -58.41
N TRP A 9 9.18 -18.16 -58.44
CA TRP A 9 7.72 -18.14 -58.34
C TRP A 9 7.18 -17.69 -56.96
N ASN A 10 7.98 -17.03 -56.13
CA ASN A 10 7.51 -16.56 -54.83
C ASN A 10 8.37 -15.41 -54.28
N ARG A 11 8.39 -14.26 -54.99
CA ARG A 11 8.67 -12.98 -54.33
C ARG A 11 7.35 -12.41 -53.81
N SER A 12 6.91 -12.90 -52.66
CA SER A 12 5.86 -12.23 -51.89
C SER A 12 6.33 -10.80 -51.56
N GLY A 13 5.52 -9.80 -51.91
CA GLY A 13 5.77 -8.40 -51.53
C GLY A 13 6.11 -7.41 -52.65
N LEU A 14 6.12 -7.81 -53.92
CA LEU A 14 6.13 -6.84 -55.02
C LEU A 14 4.73 -6.25 -55.22
N LYS A 15 4.64 -4.91 -55.22
CA LYS A 15 3.37 -4.18 -55.44
C LYS A 15 2.89 -4.23 -56.90
N ALA A 16 3.78 -4.57 -57.84
CA ALA A 16 3.50 -4.76 -59.26
C ALA A 16 4.57 -5.64 -59.90
N PHE A 17 4.20 -6.35 -60.97
CA PHE A 17 5.10 -7.05 -61.87
C PHE A 17 5.27 -6.27 -63.18
N ARG A 18 6.47 -6.36 -63.76
CA ARG A 18 6.72 -5.91 -65.14
C ARG A 18 6.80 -7.14 -66.03
N TYR A 19 5.71 -7.44 -66.74
CA TYR A 19 5.60 -8.63 -67.59
C TYR A 19 6.30 -8.46 -68.93
N ILE A 20 6.41 -7.22 -69.41
CA ILE A 20 7.04 -6.87 -70.68
C ILE A 20 8.28 -6.01 -70.39
N ASP A 21 9.45 -6.52 -70.79
CA ASP A 21 10.72 -5.80 -70.68
C ASP A 21 10.92 -4.88 -71.90
N GLY A 22 11.64 -3.78 -71.68
CA GLY A 22 11.93 -2.78 -72.71
C GLY A 22 10.96 -1.60 -72.75
N ASN A 23 11.27 -0.66 -73.63
CA ASN A 23 10.53 0.55 -73.95
C ASN A 23 10.66 0.85 -75.46
N ALA A 24 10.06 1.95 -75.93
CA ALA A 24 10.11 2.34 -77.33
C ALA A 24 11.54 2.40 -77.92
N ILE A 25 12.52 2.84 -77.11
CA ILE A 25 13.93 2.95 -77.51
C ILE A 25 14.53 1.56 -77.74
N THR A 26 14.35 0.64 -76.80
CA THR A 26 14.88 -0.72 -76.93
C THR A 26 14.19 -1.49 -78.05
N TYR A 27 12.88 -1.27 -78.25
CA TYR A 27 12.14 -1.92 -79.33
C TYR A 27 12.57 -1.42 -80.70
N LEU A 28 12.82 -0.12 -80.84
CA LEU A 28 13.38 0.42 -82.07
C LEU A 28 14.75 -0.20 -82.37
N GLU A 29 15.62 -0.32 -81.37
CA GLU A 29 16.94 -0.93 -81.56
C GLU A 29 16.84 -2.42 -81.91
N THR A 30 15.94 -3.17 -81.28
CA THR A 30 15.69 -4.58 -81.63
C THR A 30 15.20 -4.72 -83.07
N LEU A 31 14.23 -3.90 -83.48
CA LEU A 31 13.71 -3.91 -84.85
C LEU A 31 14.77 -3.50 -85.86
N ARG A 32 15.57 -2.47 -85.56
CA ARG A 32 16.67 -2.03 -86.41
C ARG A 32 17.68 -3.13 -86.62
N LEU A 33 18.10 -3.83 -85.56
CA LEU A 33 19.07 -4.92 -85.65
C LEU A 33 18.54 -6.06 -86.54
N ALA A 34 17.28 -6.46 -86.35
CA ALA A 34 16.63 -7.49 -87.16
C ALA A 34 16.54 -7.08 -88.64
N LEU A 35 16.09 -5.86 -88.92
CA LEU A 35 16.01 -5.34 -90.29
C LEU A 35 17.39 -5.15 -90.91
N ASN A 36 18.41 -4.76 -90.12
CA ASN A 36 19.77 -4.60 -90.64
C ASN A 36 20.37 -5.95 -91.04
N GLU A 37 20.09 -7.02 -90.30
CA GLU A 37 20.47 -8.38 -90.66
C GLU A 37 19.80 -8.81 -91.98
N GLU A 38 18.53 -8.48 -92.18
CA GLU A 38 17.76 -8.84 -93.36
C GLU A 38 18.16 -8.05 -94.62
N TYR A 39 18.28 -6.72 -94.51
CA TYR A 39 18.44 -5.83 -95.67
C TYR A 39 19.88 -5.41 -95.97
N ASN A 40 20.80 -5.54 -95.01
CA ASN A 40 22.20 -5.10 -95.17
C ASN A 40 23.21 -6.26 -95.15
N ALA A 41 22.76 -7.47 -95.50
CA ALA A 41 23.62 -8.65 -95.66
C ALA A 41 24.64 -8.52 -96.82
N ASN A 42 24.38 -7.66 -97.80
CA ASN A 42 25.24 -7.42 -98.96
C ASN A 42 25.88 -6.01 -98.92
N SER A 43 27.09 -5.86 -99.46
CA SER A 43 27.73 -4.55 -99.66
C SER A 43 27.49 -4.04 -101.08
N PRO A 44 26.93 -2.82 -101.28
CA PRO A 44 26.53 -1.83 -100.28
C PRO A 44 25.16 -2.12 -99.61
N PRO A 45 24.93 -1.60 -98.38
CA PRO A 45 23.67 -1.79 -97.65
C PRO A 45 22.48 -1.22 -98.42
N GLN A 46 21.39 -1.99 -98.54
CA GLN A 46 20.18 -1.58 -99.26
C GLN A 46 19.44 -0.46 -98.52
N TRP A 47 19.46 -0.47 -97.18
CA TRP A 47 18.87 0.57 -96.36
C TRP A 47 19.93 1.17 -95.43
N GLN A 48 20.57 2.24 -95.91
CA GLN A 48 21.69 2.91 -95.24
C GLN A 48 21.31 3.47 -93.86
N GLU A 49 20.05 3.86 -93.68
CA GLU A 49 19.56 4.40 -92.40
C GLU A 49 19.44 3.33 -91.31
N LEU A 50 19.50 2.03 -91.61
CA LEU A 50 19.58 1.01 -90.56
C LEU A 50 20.97 0.93 -89.90
N VAL A 51 22.00 1.47 -90.56
CA VAL A 51 23.35 1.54 -90.00
C VAL A 51 23.35 2.55 -88.84
N SER A 52 23.94 2.14 -87.72
CA SER A 52 24.03 3.04 -86.56
C SER A 52 24.98 4.19 -86.85
N ARG A 53 24.50 5.43 -86.72
CA ARG A 53 25.33 6.65 -86.76
C ARG A 53 26.19 6.79 -85.49
N PHE A 54 25.86 6.03 -84.44
CA PHE A 54 26.59 5.98 -83.18
C PHE A 54 27.27 4.60 -83.07
N PRO A 55 28.58 4.48 -83.33
CA PRO A 55 29.26 3.20 -83.36
C PRO A 55 29.28 2.53 -81.98
N GLN A 56 29.14 1.20 -81.97
CA GLN A 56 29.26 0.42 -80.73
C GLN A 56 30.72 0.34 -80.29
N LEU A 57 30.99 0.67 -79.02
CA LEU A 57 32.32 0.55 -78.43
C LEU A 57 32.57 -0.88 -77.95
N ALA A 58 33.79 -1.41 -78.14
CA ALA A 58 34.15 -2.80 -77.80
C ALA A 58 33.96 -3.14 -76.30
N ASN A 59 34.09 -2.15 -75.40
CA ASN A 59 33.95 -2.30 -73.94
C ASN A 59 32.86 -1.38 -73.37
N GLU A 60 31.74 -1.24 -74.07
CA GLU A 60 30.64 -0.37 -73.67
C GLU A 60 29.97 -0.82 -72.34
N SER A 61 29.92 0.06 -71.34
CA SER A 61 29.16 -0.18 -70.10
C SER A 61 27.64 -0.14 -70.36
N PRO A 62 26.79 -0.75 -69.50
CA PRO A 62 25.33 -0.70 -69.66
C PRO A 62 24.76 0.72 -69.75
N LEU A 63 25.35 1.67 -69.01
CA LEU A 63 24.94 3.07 -69.05
C LEU A 63 25.29 3.73 -70.40
N GLN A 64 26.51 3.48 -70.90
CA GLN A 64 26.92 3.97 -72.22
C GLN A 64 26.06 3.37 -73.32
N LYS A 65 25.75 2.08 -73.24
CA LYS A 65 24.82 1.42 -74.16
C LYS A 65 23.45 2.07 -74.16
N ASN A 66 22.87 2.30 -72.98
CA ASN A 66 21.58 2.95 -72.85
C ASN A 66 21.60 4.38 -73.41
N LYS A 67 22.68 5.12 -73.17
CA LYS A 67 22.86 6.45 -73.75
C LYS A 67 22.92 6.39 -75.27
N ARG A 68 23.75 5.50 -75.84
CA ARG A 68 23.89 5.33 -77.29
C ARG A 68 22.57 5.00 -77.97
N ILE A 69 21.81 4.03 -77.47
CA ILE A 69 20.51 3.67 -78.07
C ILE A 69 19.48 4.79 -77.90
N THR A 70 19.59 5.58 -76.82
CA THR A 70 18.74 6.76 -76.59
C THR A 70 19.07 7.86 -77.58
N ASP A 71 20.35 8.19 -77.75
CA ASP A 71 20.84 9.17 -78.72
C ASP A 71 20.43 8.76 -80.14
N GLN A 72 20.55 7.46 -80.46
CA GLN A 72 20.10 6.91 -81.73
C GLN A 72 18.58 7.00 -81.93
N TYR A 73 17.78 6.80 -80.88
CA TYR A 73 16.33 6.93 -80.95
C TYR A 73 15.91 8.38 -81.21
N TYR A 74 16.55 9.37 -80.58
CA TYR A 74 16.22 10.79 -80.72
C TYR A 74 16.91 11.50 -81.89
N ASP A 75 17.85 10.85 -82.56
CA ASP A 75 18.55 11.38 -83.74
C ASP A 75 17.58 11.79 -84.85
N GLU A 76 17.79 12.97 -85.42
CA GLU A 76 16.95 13.47 -86.51
C GLU A 76 17.31 12.79 -87.83
N ARG A 77 16.32 12.18 -88.48
CA ARG A 77 16.49 11.49 -89.75
C ARG A 77 15.44 11.94 -90.74
N ARG A 78 15.86 12.18 -91.98
CA ARG A 78 14.98 12.57 -93.10
C ARG A 78 14.54 11.34 -93.91
N ASP A 79 14.36 10.21 -93.23
CA ASP A 79 13.92 8.95 -93.82
C ASP A 79 12.57 8.54 -93.25
N PHE A 80 11.56 8.47 -94.11
CA PHE A 80 10.20 8.13 -93.69
C PHE A 80 10.11 6.71 -93.14
N ALA A 81 10.89 5.76 -93.68
CA ALA A 81 10.86 4.39 -93.22
C ALA A 81 11.39 4.27 -91.78
N TRP A 82 12.43 5.02 -91.42
CA TRP A 82 12.91 5.14 -90.04
C TRP A 82 11.86 5.75 -89.10
N GLU A 83 11.19 6.84 -89.50
CA GLU A 83 10.14 7.47 -88.67
C GLU A 83 8.92 6.56 -88.50
N ILE A 84 8.57 5.77 -89.51
CA ILE A 84 7.54 4.73 -89.42
C ILE A 84 7.96 3.67 -88.39
N LEU A 85 9.21 3.21 -88.44
CA LEU A 85 9.74 2.21 -87.51
C LEU A 85 9.75 2.73 -86.06
N ARG A 86 10.17 3.99 -85.88
CA ARG A 86 10.13 4.68 -84.57
C ARG A 86 8.70 4.81 -84.06
N SER A 87 7.75 5.19 -84.91
CA SER A 87 6.34 5.32 -84.56
C SER A 87 5.71 3.96 -84.22
N PHE A 88 6.08 2.91 -84.95
CA PHE A 88 5.67 1.54 -84.66
C PHE A 88 6.22 1.06 -83.32
N ALA A 89 7.51 1.25 -83.05
CA ALA A 89 8.13 0.91 -81.77
C ALA A 89 7.46 1.65 -80.58
N ARG A 90 7.11 2.93 -80.77
CA ARG A 90 6.36 3.71 -79.78
C ARG A 90 4.95 3.18 -79.57
N SER A 91 4.25 2.79 -80.63
CA SER A 91 2.90 2.22 -80.56
C SER A 91 2.90 0.87 -79.82
N VAL A 92 3.87 0.01 -80.14
CA VAL A 92 4.07 -1.28 -79.45
C VAL A 92 4.38 -1.06 -77.98
N HIS A 93 5.19 -0.04 -77.62
CA HIS A 93 5.44 0.28 -76.23
C HIS A 93 4.17 0.67 -75.48
N VAL A 94 3.33 1.53 -76.03
CA VAL A 94 2.05 1.94 -75.41
C VAL A 94 1.14 0.72 -75.23
N LEU A 95 0.96 -0.10 -76.26
CA LEU A 95 0.14 -1.32 -76.18
C LEU A 95 0.71 -2.32 -75.16
N GLY A 96 2.03 -2.45 -75.07
CA GLY A 96 2.71 -3.26 -74.07
C GLY A 96 2.41 -2.79 -72.64
N GLU A 97 2.39 -1.48 -72.39
CA GLU A 97 2.02 -0.95 -71.06
C GLU A 97 0.56 -1.27 -70.69
N TYR A 98 -0.37 -1.24 -71.65
CA TYR A 98 -1.76 -1.68 -71.38
C TYR A 98 -1.84 -3.16 -71.03
N ILE A 99 -1.13 -4.04 -71.75
CA ILE A 99 -1.07 -5.47 -71.44
C ILE A 99 -0.48 -5.69 -70.04
N ASN A 100 0.59 -4.96 -69.71
CA ASN A 100 1.23 -5.01 -68.40
C ASN A 100 0.27 -4.56 -67.28
N ALA A 101 -0.52 -3.50 -67.50
CA ALA A 101 -1.54 -3.05 -66.56
C ALA A 101 -2.63 -4.11 -66.36
N TYR A 102 -3.19 -4.67 -67.44
CA TYR A 102 -4.21 -5.73 -67.34
C TYR A 102 -3.71 -6.98 -66.64
N ALA A 103 -2.46 -7.38 -66.87
CA ALA A 103 -1.87 -8.53 -66.21
C ALA A 103 -1.73 -8.32 -64.69
N ASN A 104 -1.36 -7.13 -64.25
CA ASN A 104 -1.30 -6.79 -62.83
C ASN A 104 -2.70 -6.75 -62.18
N GLU A 105 -3.70 -6.24 -62.90
CA GLU A 105 -5.10 -6.20 -62.44
C GLU A 105 -5.77 -7.57 -62.36
N ALA A 106 -5.27 -8.57 -63.10
CA ALA A 106 -5.80 -9.93 -63.08
C ALA A 106 -5.36 -10.76 -61.86
N TYR A 107 -4.44 -10.26 -61.04
CA TYR A 107 -3.87 -10.99 -59.90
C TYR A 107 -4.04 -10.22 -58.59
N LEU A 108 -4.63 -10.87 -57.57
CA LEU A 108 -5.12 -10.20 -56.37
C LEU A 108 -4.05 -9.39 -55.61
N PRO A 109 -2.82 -9.89 -55.41
CA PRO A 109 -1.76 -9.10 -54.77
C PRO A 109 -1.28 -7.86 -55.55
N THR A 110 -1.56 -7.76 -56.85
CA THR A 110 -1.08 -6.68 -57.72
C THR A 110 -2.18 -5.79 -58.28
N ALA A 111 -3.45 -6.20 -58.18
CA ALA A 111 -4.59 -5.39 -58.58
C ALA A 111 -4.71 -4.15 -57.68
N ILE A 112 -4.83 -2.98 -58.29
CA ILE A 112 -5.03 -1.71 -57.58
C ILE A 112 -6.43 -1.16 -57.80
N GLU A 113 -7.08 -1.48 -58.92
CA GLU A 113 -8.41 -0.98 -59.21
C GLU A 113 -9.43 -1.69 -58.31
N TRP A 114 -10.19 -0.89 -57.56
CA TRP A 114 -11.07 -1.38 -56.51
C TRP A 114 -12.09 -2.42 -57.05
N ASP A 115 -12.58 -2.24 -58.27
CA ASP A 115 -13.54 -3.17 -58.88
C ASP A 115 -12.93 -4.53 -59.24
N ASN A 116 -11.68 -4.55 -59.73
CA ASN A 116 -10.96 -5.80 -60.02
C ASN A 116 -10.61 -6.54 -58.73
N VAL A 117 -10.17 -5.81 -57.69
CA VAL A 117 -9.96 -6.39 -56.36
C VAL A 117 -11.25 -7.02 -55.83
N ARG A 118 -12.39 -6.32 -55.89
CA ARG A 118 -13.70 -6.86 -55.47
C ARG A 118 -14.05 -8.14 -56.23
N LYS A 119 -13.87 -8.18 -57.55
CA LYS A 119 -14.14 -9.36 -58.39
C LYS A 119 -13.24 -10.54 -58.03
N LEU A 120 -11.93 -10.31 -57.90
CA LEU A 120 -10.96 -11.35 -57.54
C LEU A 120 -11.20 -11.90 -56.13
N VAL A 121 -11.53 -11.03 -55.19
CA VAL A 121 -11.86 -11.39 -53.81
C VAL A 121 -13.18 -12.18 -53.73
N ALA A 122 -14.18 -11.84 -54.56
CA ALA A 122 -15.43 -12.58 -54.63
C ALA A 122 -15.24 -14.03 -55.11
N LEU A 123 -14.24 -14.33 -55.96
CA LEU A 123 -13.88 -15.70 -56.34
C LEU A 123 -13.43 -16.54 -55.13
N LEU A 124 -12.91 -15.91 -54.08
CA LEU A 124 -12.52 -16.57 -52.82
C LEU A 124 -13.69 -16.71 -51.84
N GLY A 125 -14.89 -16.29 -52.21
CA GLY A 125 -16.05 -16.25 -51.32
C GLY A 125 -15.97 -15.18 -50.23
N TYR A 126 -15.01 -14.25 -50.32
CA TYR A 126 -14.91 -13.11 -49.43
C TYR A 126 -15.67 -11.92 -50.05
N GLN A 127 -16.45 -11.23 -49.24
CA GLN A 127 -17.15 -10.01 -49.62
C GLN A 127 -16.68 -8.90 -48.69
N PRO A 128 -15.96 -7.87 -49.19
CA PRO A 128 -15.61 -6.72 -48.37
C PRO A 128 -16.88 -6.11 -47.79
N SER A 129 -16.89 -5.90 -46.47
CA SER A 129 -18.05 -5.32 -45.80
C SER A 129 -18.35 -3.94 -46.39
N PRO A 130 -19.63 -3.60 -46.65
CA PRO A 130 -19.99 -2.23 -46.99
C PRO A 130 -19.59 -1.29 -45.85
N PRO A 131 -19.52 0.04 -46.10
CA PRO A 131 -19.29 1.01 -45.04
C PRO A 131 -20.24 0.75 -43.87
N SER A 132 -19.69 0.41 -42.71
CA SER A 132 -20.49 0.11 -41.52
C SER A 132 -21.00 1.42 -40.92
N SER A 133 -22.28 1.44 -40.53
CA SER A 133 -22.85 2.58 -39.83
C SER A 133 -22.19 2.74 -38.45
N ALA A 134 -22.03 3.98 -37.99
CA ALA A 134 -21.51 4.25 -36.67
C ALA A 134 -22.46 3.68 -35.59
N MET A 135 -21.90 2.94 -34.63
CA MET A 135 -22.64 2.38 -33.50
C MET A 135 -22.09 2.92 -32.19
N THR A 136 -22.96 3.24 -31.24
CA THR A 136 -22.56 3.68 -29.90
C THR A 136 -23.56 3.19 -28.86
N SER A 137 -23.10 3.05 -27.61
CA SER A 137 -23.95 2.69 -26.48
C SER A 137 -24.37 3.94 -25.73
N ILE A 138 -25.68 4.10 -25.51
CA ILE A 138 -26.25 5.21 -24.74
C ILE A 138 -27.04 4.63 -23.58
N ALA A 139 -26.86 5.19 -22.38
CA ALA A 139 -27.66 4.86 -21.23
C ALA A 139 -28.92 5.74 -21.19
N LEU A 140 -30.09 5.12 -21.26
CA LEU A 140 -31.38 5.81 -21.12
C LEU A 140 -31.82 5.75 -19.65
N LEU A 141 -31.74 6.89 -18.97
CA LEU A 141 -32.17 7.01 -17.56
C LEU A 141 -33.64 7.39 -17.51
N LEU A 142 -34.48 6.46 -17.06
CA LEU A 142 -35.92 6.69 -16.87
C LEU A 142 -36.19 7.56 -15.63
N LYS A 143 -37.26 8.35 -15.65
CA LYS A 143 -37.68 9.10 -14.45
C LYS A 143 -38.15 8.13 -13.35
N PRO A 144 -38.04 8.51 -12.06
CA PRO A 144 -38.49 7.65 -10.95
C PRO A 144 -39.93 7.15 -11.16
N GLY A 145 -40.16 5.86 -10.91
CA GLY A 145 -41.47 5.22 -11.07
C GLY A 145 -41.88 4.88 -12.52
N GLN A 146 -41.09 5.26 -13.53
CA GLN A 146 -41.40 4.92 -14.92
C GLN A 146 -40.87 3.54 -15.31
N SER A 147 -41.69 2.82 -16.07
CA SER A 147 -41.35 1.59 -16.76
C SER A 147 -41.99 1.62 -18.14
N GLY A 148 -41.36 0.98 -19.12
CA GLY A 148 -41.88 0.99 -20.48
C GLY A 148 -41.00 0.26 -21.49
N GLU A 149 -41.49 0.18 -22.71
CA GLU A 149 -40.77 -0.38 -23.84
C GLU A 149 -40.24 0.74 -24.73
N ILE A 150 -38.97 0.64 -25.12
CA ILE A 150 -38.33 1.49 -26.10
C ILE A 150 -38.29 0.69 -27.39
N ASN A 151 -39.03 1.16 -28.40
CA ASN A 151 -39.12 0.48 -29.69
C ASN A 151 -37.81 0.60 -30.48
N ARG A 152 -37.60 -0.34 -31.41
CA ARG A 152 -36.62 -0.20 -32.50
C ARG A 152 -36.94 1.06 -33.30
N GLY A 153 -35.91 1.79 -33.75
CA GLY A 153 -36.08 3.05 -34.49
C GLY A 153 -36.22 4.28 -33.59
N PHE A 154 -36.02 4.17 -32.27
CA PHE A 154 -36.03 5.32 -31.38
C PHE A 154 -34.84 6.23 -31.71
N ALA A 155 -35.15 7.40 -32.25
CA ALA A 155 -34.16 8.32 -32.81
C ALA A 155 -33.53 9.23 -31.76
N ILE A 156 -32.20 9.33 -31.78
CA ILE A 156 -31.38 10.17 -30.91
C ILE A 156 -30.45 11.03 -31.77
N LYS A 157 -30.48 12.34 -31.57
CA LYS A 157 -29.59 13.28 -32.27
C LYS A 157 -28.29 13.45 -31.51
N ASN A 158 -27.16 13.44 -32.21
CA ASN A 158 -25.91 13.92 -31.61
C ASN A 158 -25.87 15.46 -31.57
N LYS A 159 -25.00 16.01 -30.74
CA LYS A 159 -24.64 17.43 -30.79
C LYS A 159 -23.28 17.55 -31.49
N PRO A 160 -23.23 17.90 -32.79
CA PRO A 160 -21.97 17.95 -33.52
C PRO A 160 -21.09 19.13 -33.07
N ALA A 161 -19.80 19.05 -33.36
CA ALA A 161 -18.87 20.18 -33.25
C ALA A 161 -19.25 21.29 -34.25
N LYS A 162 -18.76 22.52 -34.02
CA LYS A 162 -19.09 23.70 -34.84
C LYS A 162 -18.77 23.43 -36.32
N GLY A 163 -19.79 23.45 -37.18
CA GLY A 163 -19.67 23.23 -38.63
C GLY A 163 -19.96 21.81 -39.12
N ALA A 164 -20.13 20.82 -38.24
CA ALA A 164 -20.50 19.46 -38.65
C ALA A 164 -22.02 19.24 -38.67
N ALA A 165 -22.48 18.38 -39.58
CA ALA A 165 -23.89 18.01 -39.68
C ALA A 165 -24.34 17.16 -38.48
N THR A 166 -25.62 17.30 -38.10
CA THR A 166 -26.22 16.47 -37.05
C THR A 166 -26.46 15.07 -37.60
N ILE A 167 -26.01 14.05 -36.87
CA ILE A 167 -26.22 12.65 -37.18
C ILE A 167 -27.33 12.12 -36.27
N ILE A 168 -28.27 11.38 -36.86
CA ILE A 168 -29.35 10.69 -36.14
C ILE A 168 -28.93 9.24 -35.95
N PHE A 169 -28.91 8.80 -34.70
CA PHE A 169 -28.78 7.41 -34.31
C PHE A 169 -30.17 6.84 -34.04
N GLU A 170 -30.35 5.54 -34.25
CA GLU A 170 -31.58 4.84 -33.90
C GLU A 170 -31.27 3.59 -33.09
N THR A 171 -32.22 3.18 -32.24
CA THR A 171 -32.13 1.88 -31.55
C THR A 171 -32.28 0.75 -32.56
N GLN A 172 -31.35 -0.19 -32.54
CA GLN A 172 -31.37 -1.36 -33.44
C GLN A 172 -32.44 -2.39 -33.04
N GLU A 173 -32.76 -2.46 -31.74
CA GLU A 173 -33.64 -3.47 -31.17
C GLU A 173 -34.63 -2.86 -30.18
N LYS A 174 -35.72 -3.59 -29.92
CA LYS A 174 -36.69 -3.26 -28.89
C LYS A 174 -36.13 -3.63 -27.52
N MET A 175 -36.22 -2.72 -26.55
CA MET A 175 -35.69 -2.93 -25.20
C MET A 175 -36.71 -2.54 -24.12
N LYS A 176 -36.71 -3.26 -22.99
CA LYS A 176 -37.53 -2.93 -21.82
C LYS A 176 -36.71 -2.10 -20.84
N GLY A 177 -37.29 -1.01 -20.37
CA GLY A 177 -36.67 -0.11 -19.41
C GLY A 177 -37.47 -0.04 -18.11
N HIS A 178 -36.78 0.01 -16.99
CA HIS A 178 -37.40 0.22 -15.67
C HIS A 178 -36.54 1.16 -14.81
N ALA A 179 -37.15 2.14 -14.15
CA ALA A 179 -36.44 3.15 -13.35
C ALA A 179 -35.56 2.55 -12.24
N LEU A 180 -35.95 1.41 -11.65
CA LEU A 180 -35.14 0.68 -10.66
C LEU A 180 -33.76 0.25 -11.21
N ILE A 181 -33.64 0.01 -12.52
CA ILE A 181 -32.36 -0.36 -13.14
C ILE A 181 -31.36 0.80 -13.05
N ASN A 182 -31.81 2.06 -13.07
CA ASN A 182 -30.93 3.22 -12.87
C ASN A 182 -30.18 3.17 -11.53
N THR A 183 -30.74 2.48 -10.54
CA THR A 183 -30.16 2.30 -9.20
C THR A 183 -29.31 1.05 -9.08
N MET A 184 -29.34 0.16 -10.08
CA MET A 184 -28.45 -0.99 -10.11
C MET A 184 -27.01 -0.50 -10.22
N ARG A 185 -26.18 -1.03 -9.35
CA ARG A 185 -24.75 -0.77 -9.33
C ARG A 185 -24.03 -2.10 -9.31
N LEU A 186 -22.83 -2.13 -9.87
CA LEU A 186 -21.97 -3.28 -9.72
C LEU A 186 -21.72 -3.56 -8.24
N LYS A 187 -21.56 -4.84 -7.89
CA LYS A 187 -21.11 -5.22 -6.56
C LYS A 187 -19.83 -4.45 -6.24
N ASP A 188 -19.81 -3.80 -5.08
CA ASP A 188 -18.68 -2.98 -4.62
C ASP A 188 -18.39 -1.69 -5.42
N TRP A 189 -19.35 -1.16 -6.19
CA TRP A 189 -19.17 0.07 -6.98
C TRP A 189 -18.65 1.28 -6.20
N ASN A 190 -19.00 1.37 -4.91
CA ASN A 190 -18.60 2.46 -4.02
C ASN A 190 -17.49 2.03 -3.05
N ARG A 191 -16.63 1.09 -3.47
CA ARG A 191 -15.48 0.64 -2.69
C ARG A 191 -14.22 0.85 -3.51
N ASN A 192 -13.21 1.49 -2.91
CA ASN A 192 -11.90 1.63 -3.54
C ASN A 192 -11.11 0.30 -3.42
N PRO A 193 -10.85 -0.41 -4.54
CA PRO A 193 -10.12 -1.68 -4.50
C PRO A 193 -8.61 -1.49 -4.29
N GLN A 194 -8.10 -0.26 -4.28
CA GLN A 194 -6.68 0.01 -4.11
C GLN A 194 -6.18 -0.50 -2.76
N THR A 195 -5.01 -1.14 -2.79
CA THR A 195 -4.33 -1.56 -1.56
C THR A 195 -3.51 -0.43 -0.98
N ILE A 196 -3.50 -0.32 0.35
CA ILE A 196 -2.67 0.66 1.04
C ILE A 196 -1.19 0.39 0.75
N LYS A 197 -0.44 1.45 0.42
CA LYS A 197 1.01 1.38 0.22
C LYS A 197 1.69 1.08 1.55
N THR A 198 2.38 -0.07 1.63
CA THR A 198 3.20 -0.45 2.80
C THR A 198 4.67 -0.56 2.42
N GLN A 199 5.55 -0.04 3.26
CA GLN A 199 7.01 -0.14 3.12
C GLN A 199 7.57 -0.97 4.28
N LYS A 200 8.41 -1.97 3.99
CA LYS A 200 9.03 -2.80 5.03
C LYS A 200 10.20 -2.03 5.66
N GLN A 201 10.23 -1.95 6.99
CA GLN A 201 11.34 -1.37 7.75
C GLN A 201 11.71 -2.36 8.87
N GLY A 202 12.67 -3.25 8.59
CA GLY A 202 13.06 -4.33 9.50
C GLY A 202 11.90 -5.29 9.81
N ARG A 203 11.57 -5.42 11.10
CA ARG A 203 10.43 -6.24 11.60
C ARG A 203 9.06 -5.55 11.50
N PHE A 204 9.03 -4.25 11.20
CA PHE A 204 7.81 -3.45 11.15
C PHE A 204 7.49 -2.99 9.73
N ARG A 205 6.29 -2.45 9.54
CA ARG A 205 5.84 -1.86 8.27
C ARG A 205 5.41 -0.43 8.48
N ASN A 206 5.84 0.44 7.59
CA ASN A 206 5.32 1.79 7.47
C ASN A 206 4.15 1.78 6.48
N ILE A 207 3.12 2.54 6.79
CA ILE A 207 1.87 2.64 6.04
C ILE A 207 1.74 4.08 5.61
N VAL A 208 1.46 4.32 4.34
CA VAL A 208 1.33 5.68 3.81
C VAL A 208 -0.13 5.92 3.46
N PHE A 209 -0.74 6.90 4.13
CA PHE A 209 -2.06 7.43 3.80
C PHE A 209 -1.89 8.74 3.03
N GLU A 210 -2.55 8.81 1.88
CA GLU A 210 -2.69 10.04 1.10
C GLU A 210 -4.10 10.57 1.38
N LEU A 211 -4.17 11.74 1.98
CA LEU A 211 -5.40 12.38 2.43
C LEU A 211 -5.56 13.71 1.67
N PRO A 212 -6.78 14.06 1.22
CA PRO A 212 -7.02 15.34 0.57
C PRO A 212 -6.65 16.51 1.50
N GLN A 213 -6.92 16.35 2.80
CA GLN A 213 -6.55 17.30 3.84
C GLN A 213 -6.25 16.56 5.16
N LEU A 214 -5.24 17.04 5.89
CA LEU A 214 -4.93 16.58 7.25
C LEU A 214 -5.95 17.15 8.24
N ALA A 215 -6.44 16.33 9.17
CA ALA A 215 -7.17 16.84 10.33
C ALA A 215 -6.22 17.70 11.19
N LYS A 216 -6.73 18.79 11.77
CA LYS A 216 -5.91 19.81 12.47
C LYS A 216 -5.20 19.26 13.71
N ASP A 217 -5.69 18.17 14.27
CA ASP A 217 -5.32 17.74 15.61
C ASP A 217 -4.41 16.51 15.63
N ILE A 218 -3.94 16.04 14.47
CA ILE A 218 -3.02 14.90 14.36
C ILE A 218 -1.58 15.40 14.53
N ASN A 219 -0.84 14.78 15.45
CA ASN A 219 0.55 15.10 15.74
C ASN A 219 1.50 13.91 15.50
N ILE A 220 2.78 14.21 15.31
CA ILE A 220 3.83 13.17 15.24
C ILE A 220 3.97 12.55 16.63
N GLY A 221 3.94 11.22 16.70
CA GLY A 221 3.93 10.47 17.96
C GLY A 221 2.55 9.96 18.37
N ASP A 222 1.48 10.44 17.73
CA ASP A 222 0.11 10.00 18.03
C ASP A 222 -0.03 8.50 17.84
N GLN A 223 -0.69 7.86 18.81
CA GLN A 223 -0.93 6.42 18.83
C GLN A 223 -2.38 6.16 18.43
N GLY A 224 -2.59 5.03 17.75
CA GLY A 224 -3.90 4.69 17.21
C GLY A 224 -4.06 3.22 16.90
N VAL A 225 -5.23 2.89 16.37
CA VAL A 225 -5.57 1.56 15.87
C VAL A 225 -5.97 1.66 14.41
N LEU A 226 -5.28 0.91 13.55
CA LEU A 226 -5.72 0.68 12.19
C LEU A 226 -6.53 -0.62 12.15
N VAL A 227 -7.80 -0.54 11.78
CA VAL A 227 -8.67 -1.72 11.66
C VAL A 227 -8.73 -2.14 10.22
N ALA A 228 -8.45 -3.42 9.94
CA ALA A 228 -8.60 -4.02 8.63
C ALA A 228 -9.25 -5.40 8.74
N ALA A 229 -10.31 -5.65 7.97
CA ALA A 229 -11.01 -6.94 7.89
C ALA A 229 -11.29 -7.59 9.27
N LYS A 230 -11.73 -6.78 10.24
CA LYS A 230 -12.04 -7.15 11.65
C LYS A 230 -10.83 -7.41 12.58
N LYS A 231 -9.60 -7.05 12.18
CA LYS A 231 -8.42 -7.05 13.06
C LYS A 231 -7.87 -5.64 13.24
N GLY A 232 -7.60 -5.27 14.48
CA GLY A 232 -6.94 -4.03 14.83
C GLY A 232 -5.43 -4.18 14.86
N TYR A 233 -4.71 -3.17 14.38
CA TYR A 233 -3.26 -3.11 14.39
C TYR A 233 -2.82 -1.83 15.12
N PRO A 234 -2.02 -1.95 16.20
CA PRO A 234 -1.48 -0.78 16.89
C PRO A 234 -0.51 -0.06 15.95
N ILE A 235 -0.71 1.24 15.80
CA ILE A 235 0.07 2.12 14.92
C ILE A 235 0.54 3.35 15.69
N GLU A 236 1.49 4.08 15.09
CA GLU A 236 2.02 5.33 15.59
C GLU A 236 2.36 6.26 14.42
N VAL A 237 2.00 7.54 14.52
CA VAL A 237 2.32 8.55 13.51
C VAL A 237 3.80 8.88 13.58
N ILE A 238 4.55 8.65 12.51
CA ILE A 238 6.01 8.90 12.47
C ILE A 238 6.40 10.10 11.63
N SER A 239 5.57 10.47 10.64
CA SER A 239 5.81 11.67 9.85
C SER A 239 4.52 12.15 9.19
N MET A 240 4.46 13.46 8.96
CA MET A 240 3.39 14.12 8.25
C MET A 240 3.97 15.10 7.24
N LYS A 241 3.36 15.17 6.06
CA LYS A 241 3.67 16.18 5.04
C LYS A 241 2.37 16.84 4.63
N HIS A 242 2.26 18.14 4.87
CA HIS A 242 1.09 18.92 4.50
C HIS A 242 1.27 19.55 3.12
N LYS A 243 0.31 19.33 2.22
CA LYS A 243 0.18 20.07 0.94
C LYS A 243 -1.29 20.43 0.73
N LYS A 244 -1.54 21.57 0.08
CA LYS A 244 -2.86 22.18 -0.12
C LYS A 244 -3.96 21.23 -0.66
N HIS A 245 -3.58 20.18 -1.40
CA HIS A 245 -4.51 19.18 -1.97
C HIS A 245 -4.03 17.72 -1.88
N ASN A 246 -2.92 17.45 -1.20
CA ASN A 246 -2.38 16.08 -1.10
C ASN A 246 -1.48 15.93 0.12
N SER A 247 -2.11 15.84 1.27
CA SER A 247 -1.44 15.60 2.54
C SER A 247 -1.07 14.13 2.69
N ARG A 248 0.06 13.86 3.33
CA ARG A 248 0.56 12.49 3.52
C ARG A 248 0.86 12.23 4.98
N ILE A 249 0.33 11.14 5.51
CA ILE A 249 0.66 10.63 6.85
C ILE A 249 1.40 9.30 6.69
N THR A 250 2.52 9.16 7.40
CA THR A 250 3.22 7.88 7.51
C THR A 250 3.02 7.32 8.91
N LEU A 251 2.47 6.11 8.98
CA LEU A 251 2.19 5.39 10.22
C LEU A 251 3.11 4.19 10.34
N ARG A 252 3.64 3.91 11.53
CA ARG A 252 4.42 2.70 11.81
C ARG A 252 3.56 1.68 12.52
N ALA A 253 3.35 0.52 11.91
CA ALA A 253 2.70 -0.60 12.58
C ALA A 253 3.64 -1.18 13.66
N ARG A 254 3.12 -1.32 14.88
CA ARG A 254 3.83 -1.88 16.04
C ARG A 254 3.59 -3.39 16.20
N SER A 255 2.91 -4.01 15.24
CA SER A 255 2.62 -5.45 15.18
C SER A 255 2.77 -6.00 13.74
N LYS A 256 2.76 -7.33 13.59
CA LYS A 256 2.86 -7.99 12.27
C LYS A 256 1.57 -7.77 11.47
N MET A 257 1.66 -7.00 10.40
CA MET A 257 0.54 -6.76 9.48
C MET A 257 0.57 -7.66 8.24
N PRO A 258 -0.62 -7.92 7.63
CA PRO A 258 -0.73 -8.63 6.36
C PRO A 258 -0.07 -7.87 5.21
N LYS A 259 0.23 -8.60 4.12
CA LYS A 259 0.95 -8.04 2.96
C LYS A 259 0.12 -7.05 2.15
N LYS A 260 -1.18 -7.28 2.04
CA LYS A 260 -2.12 -6.50 1.25
C LYS A 260 -3.32 -6.18 2.12
N ILE A 261 -3.68 -4.90 2.19
CA ILE A 261 -4.86 -4.42 2.89
C ILE A 261 -5.59 -3.49 1.92
N ALA A 262 -6.87 -3.75 1.65
CA ALA A 262 -7.69 -2.91 0.80
C ALA A 262 -8.08 -1.63 1.55
N LEU A 263 -7.95 -0.47 0.90
CA LEU A 263 -8.29 0.83 1.48
C LEU A 263 -9.76 0.90 1.90
N ALA A 264 -10.67 0.32 1.10
CA ALA A 264 -12.10 0.27 1.39
C ALA A 264 -12.46 -0.47 2.69
N ASP A 265 -11.57 -1.35 3.17
CA ASP A 265 -11.79 -2.17 4.37
C ASP A 265 -11.01 -1.68 5.57
N THR A 266 -10.50 -0.45 5.49
CA THR A 266 -9.69 0.15 6.55
C THR A 266 -10.32 1.34 7.20
N THR A 267 -10.30 1.33 8.52
CA THR A 267 -10.63 2.49 9.35
C THR A 267 -9.45 2.81 10.24
N LEU A 268 -9.05 4.07 10.23
CA LEU A 268 -7.96 4.60 11.03
C LEU A 268 -8.54 5.36 12.22
N TYR A 269 -8.33 4.82 13.43
CA TYR A 269 -8.69 5.49 14.68
C TYR A 269 -7.43 6.13 15.26
N LEU A 270 -7.43 7.45 15.37
CA LEU A 270 -6.39 8.26 16.01
C LEU A 270 -7.05 9.06 17.14
N GLN A 271 -6.24 9.54 18.07
CA GLN A 271 -6.66 10.37 19.21
C GLN A 271 -7.56 9.62 20.22
N PRO A 272 -6.97 9.00 21.25
CA PRO A 272 -7.77 8.38 22.31
C PRO A 272 -8.62 9.42 23.04
N GLN A 273 -9.92 9.15 23.16
CA GLN A 273 -10.80 9.92 24.05
C GLN A 273 -10.51 9.64 25.54
N PHE A 274 -9.95 8.46 25.86
CA PHE A 274 -9.80 8.00 27.23
C PHE A 274 -8.46 7.26 27.45
N ILE A 275 -7.59 7.78 28.34
CA ILE A 275 -6.31 7.12 28.67
C ILE A 275 -6.31 6.81 30.17
N GLU A 276 -6.35 5.53 30.54
CA GLU A 276 -6.32 5.13 31.95
C GLU A 276 -5.49 3.87 32.19
N LYS A 277 -4.73 3.87 33.28
CA LYS A 277 -4.07 2.65 33.78
C LYS A 277 -5.08 1.80 34.57
N PRO A 278 -5.03 0.47 34.45
CA PRO A 278 -5.87 -0.40 35.27
C PRO A 278 -5.56 -0.20 36.76
N LEU A 279 -6.58 -0.40 37.59
CA LEU A 279 -6.47 -0.51 39.03
C LEU A 279 -5.61 -1.73 39.39
N PRO A 280 -4.81 -1.65 40.48
CA PRO A 280 -4.10 -2.79 41.03
C PRO A 280 -5.01 -4.01 41.21
N ASN A 281 -4.69 -5.11 40.54
CA ASN A 281 -5.40 -6.37 40.71
C ASN A 281 -4.48 -7.59 40.57
N GLY A 282 -4.83 -8.69 41.25
CA GLY A 282 -4.08 -9.95 41.25
C GLY A 282 -3.08 -10.12 42.40
N LYS A 283 -2.15 -11.08 42.25
CA LYS A 283 -1.18 -11.44 43.31
C LYS A 283 -0.37 -10.22 43.73
N GLY A 284 -0.36 -9.92 45.04
CA GLY A 284 0.31 -8.77 45.61
C GLY A 284 -0.51 -7.48 45.63
N SER A 285 -1.75 -7.49 45.13
CA SER A 285 -2.68 -6.37 45.35
C SER A 285 -3.45 -6.53 46.66
N ALA A 286 -3.79 -5.41 47.31
CA ALA A 286 -4.55 -5.37 48.55
C ALA A 286 -5.61 -4.27 48.48
N SER A 287 -6.78 -4.50 49.07
CA SER A 287 -7.76 -3.45 49.38
C SER A 287 -7.62 -3.01 50.82
N LEU A 288 -7.48 -1.71 51.05
CA LEU A 288 -7.30 -1.10 52.36
C LEU A 288 -8.63 -0.59 52.93
N SER A 289 -8.73 -0.50 54.26
CA SER A 289 -9.91 0.00 54.98
C SER A 289 -10.22 1.47 54.73
N ALA A 290 -9.19 2.27 54.59
CA ALA A 290 -9.27 3.67 54.20
C ALA A 290 -8.45 3.93 52.94
N ALA A 291 -8.79 5.00 52.22
CA ALA A 291 -7.93 5.49 51.16
C ALA A 291 -6.69 6.14 51.81
N VAL A 292 -5.51 5.70 51.41
CA VAL A 292 -4.23 6.18 51.96
C VAL A 292 -3.40 6.77 50.84
N ASN A 293 -2.84 7.95 51.05
CA ASN A 293 -1.92 8.59 50.11
C ASN A 293 -0.54 7.93 50.21
N LEU A 294 -0.34 6.83 49.49
CA LEU A 294 0.95 6.17 49.31
C LEU A 294 1.54 6.51 47.95
N ALA A 295 2.83 6.81 47.89
CA ALA A 295 3.54 7.10 46.64
C ALA A 295 4.11 5.82 46.00
N ASP A 296 4.20 5.79 44.67
CA ASP A 296 4.90 4.72 43.95
C ASP A 296 6.37 4.68 44.41
N GLY A 297 6.83 3.52 44.87
CA GLY A 297 8.16 3.29 45.42
C GLY A 297 8.28 3.47 46.93
N GLU A 298 7.24 3.98 47.61
CA GLU A 298 7.21 4.10 49.07
C GLU A 298 7.25 2.72 49.74
N VAL A 299 7.96 2.61 50.85
CA VAL A 299 7.98 1.38 51.64
C VAL A 299 6.95 1.48 52.75
N VAL A 300 6.20 0.40 52.95
CA VAL A 300 5.28 0.24 54.07
C VAL A 300 5.59 -1.05 54.80
N ILE A 301 5.14 -1.14 56.03
CA ILE A 301 5.22 -2.38 56.81
C ILE A 301 3.80 -2.92 56.97
N SER A 302 3.66 -4.21 56.69
CA SER A 302 2.42 -4.96 56.79
C SER A 302 2.57 -6.06 57.81
N GLY A 303 1.58 -6.22 58.68
CA GLY A 303 1.54 -7.37 59.57
C GLY A 303 0.78 -7.15 60.85
N LYS A 304 0.84 -8.17 61.71
CA LYS A 304 0.41 -8.14 63.12
C LYS A 304 1.64 -8.10 64.01
N SER A 305 1.48 -7.78 65.30
CA SER A 305 2.59 -7.62 66.27
C SER A 305 3.58 -8.82 66.34
N SER A 306 3.19 -10.00 65.85
CA SER A 306 4.00 -11.22 65.81
C SER A 306 4.57 -11.60 64.43
N SER A 307 4.13 -10.95 63.34
CA SER A 307 4.58 -11.26 61.97
C SER A 307 4.51 -10.00 61.12
N LEU A 308 5.67 -9.36 60.92
CA LEU A 308 5.83 -8.13 60.15
C LEU A 308 6.59 -8.42 58.87
N ALA A 309 6.18 -7.77 57.78
CA ALA A 309 6.83 -7.83 56.48
C ALA A 309 6.95 -6.41 55.91
N ALA A 310 8.11 -6.07 55.35
CA ALA A 310 8.28 -4.83 54.62
C ALA A 310 7.87 -5.02 53.16
N LEU A 311 7.11 -4.06 52.64
CA LEU A 311 6.51 -4.08 51.32
C LEU A 311 6.82 -2.78 50.59
N LYS A 312 7.22 -2.86 49.33
CA LYS A 312 7.31 -1.70 48.44
C LYS A 312 6.00 -1.48 47.71
N VAL A 313 5.49 -0.26 47.73
CA VAL A 313 4.33 0.17 46.94
C VAL A 313 4.76 0.25 45.47
N VAL A 314 4.23 -0.62 44.63
CA VAL A 314 4.45 -0.61 43.18
C VAL A 314 3.49 0.34 42.49
N GLN A 315 2.25 0.38 42.97
CA GLN A 315 1.18 1.23 42.45
C GLN A 315 0.11 1.43 43.54
N ALA A 316 -0.25 2.66 43.85
CA ALA A 316 -1.38 2.96 44.75
C ALA A 316 -2.45 3.79 44.01
N LYS A 317 -3.72 3.36 44.10
CA LYS A 317 -4.85 4.14 43.58
C LYS A 317 -6.09 3.90 44.45
N GLN A 318 -6.55 4.96 45.12
CA GLN A 318 -7.66 4.93 46.09
C GLN A 318 -7.37 3.96 47.26
N LYS A 319 -8.22 2.94 47.44
CA LYS A 319 -8.07 1.89 48.46
C LYS A 319 -7.28 0.68 47.96
N LEU A 320 -6.92 0.63 46.67
CA LEU A 320 -6.24 -0.51 46.06
C LEU A 320 -4.75 -0.21 45.90
N VAL A 321 -3.92 -1.09 46.43
CA VAL A 321 -2.46 -0.95 46.39
C VAL A 321 -1.82 -2.24 45.91
N LEU A 322 -0.85 -2.14 45.01
CA LEU A 322 0.02 -3.23 44.59
C LEU A 322 1.32 -3.17 45.38
N PHE A 323 1.67 -4.25 46.05
CA PHE A 323 2.88 -4.39 46.83
C PHE A 323 3.85 -5.41 46.22
N GLU A 324 5.14 -5.20 46.48
CA GLU A 324 6.22 -6.14 46.20
C GLU A 324 7.19 -6.19 47.40
N PRO A 325 7.45 -7.36 48.01
CA PRO A 325 6.93 -8.69 47.68
C PRO A 325 5.45 -8.88 48.06
N SER A 326 4.80 -9.95 47.56
CA SER A 326 3.38 -10.25 47.84
C SER A 326 3.21 -11.08 49.12
N THR A 327 3.77 -10.61 50.25
CA THR A 327 3.87 -11.35 51.52
C THR A 327 3.08 -10.66 52.63
N PHE A 328 1.77 -10.49 52.42
CA PHE A 328 0.86 -9.89 53.39
C PHE A 328 -0.46 -10.64 53.42
N ASN A 329 -1.14 -10.57 54.55
CA ASN A 329 -2.37 -11.29 54.82
C ASN A 329 -3.56 -10.35 55.03
N GLU A 330 -4.75 -10.93 54.98
CA GLU A 330 -5.98 -10.23 55.36
C GLU A 330 -5.95 -9.85 56.84
N ASN A 331 -6.42 -8.64 57.15
CA ASN A 331 -6.37 -8.00 58.47
C ASN A 331 -4.97 -7.56 58.94
N ASP A 332 -3.97 -7.56 58.08
CA ASP A 332 -2.68 -6.93 58.39
C ASP A 332 -2.85 -5.41 58.51
N SER A 333 -2.22 -4.80 59.51
CA SER A 333 -2.12 -3.34 59.59
C SER A 333 -1.01 -2.84 58.68
N ILE A 334 -1.29 -1.78 57.92
CA ILE A 334 -0.31 -1.09 57.07
C ILE A 334 0.15 0.19 57.77
N THR A 335 1.46 0.34 57.87
CA THR A 335 2.11 1.49 58.50
C THR A 335 3.19 2.05 57.59
N ARG A 336 3.41 3.37 57.64
CA ARG A 336 4.47 3.99 56.84
C ARG A 336 5.82 3.56 57.38
N ALA A 337 6.71 3.12 56.49
CA ALA A 337 8.10 2.94 56.86
C ALA A 337 8.75 4.29 57.12
N LEU A 338 9.53 4.38 58.21
CA LEU A 338 10.39 5.53 58.44
C LEU A 338 11.79 5.18 57.97
N ILE A 339 12.32 6.00 57.07
CA ILE A 339 13.66 5.82 56.53
C ILE A 339 14.65 6.51 57.47
N SER A 340 15.41 5.71 58.21
CA SER A 340 16.51 6.19 59.04
C SER A 340 17.83 6.15 58.27
N LYS A 341 18.68 7.15 58.52
CA LYS A 341 20.08 7.16 58.09
C LYS A 341 20.93 6.79 59.30
N LYS A 342 21.91 5.90 59.10
CA LYS A 342 22.90 5.52 60.13
C LYS A 342 23.53 6.78 60.75
N GLN A 343 23.39 6.95 62.06
CA GLN A 343 24.03 8.04 62.80
C GLN A 343 25.28 7.46 63.49
N HIS A 344 26.45 7.99 63.13
CA HIS A 344 27.71 7.61 63.77
C HIS A 344 27.87 8.40 65.08
N LEU A 345 28.16 7.71 66.19
CA LEU A 345 28.75 8.31 67.38
C LEU A 345 30.27 8.10 67.30
N ASP A 346 31.03 9.14 67.66
CA ASP A 346 32.47 9.26 67.39
C ASP A 346 33.37 8.24 68.15
N ASP A 347 32.84 7.51 69.14
CA ASP A 347 33.62 6.64 70.05
C ASP A 347 33.65 5.14 69.71
N PHE A 348 33.16 4.70 68.54
CA PHE A 348 33.12 3.28 68.17
C PHE A 348 33.92 2.94 66.88
N PRO A 349 34.51 1.74 66.79
CA PRO A 349 35.36 1.36 65.65
C PRO A 349 34.58 1.37 64.33
N LYS A 350 35.19 1.96 63.30
CA LYS A 350 34.64 2.06 61.94
C LYS A 350 34.43 0.66 61.35
N ILE A 351 33.18 0.32 61.07
CA ILE A 351 32.84 -0.83 60.23
C ILE A 351 32.72 -0.32 58.80
N ASP A 352 33.66 -0.70 57.95
CA ASP A 352 33.63 -0.45 56.51
C ASP A 352 32.52 -1.27 55.86
N SER A 353 31.34 -0.67 55.69
CA SER A 353 30.30 -1.19 54.81
C SER A 353 29.96 -0.14 53.75
N PRO A 354 30.03 -0.47 52.45
CA PRO A 354 29.79 0.49 51.40
C PRO A 354 28.28 0.75 51.21
N ALA A 355 27.95 2.04 51.12
CA ALA A 355 26.73 2.61 50.54
C ALA A 355 25.39 2.44 51.29
N ASN A 356 24.90 3.56 51.84
CA ASN A 356 23.47 3.89 52.02
C ASN A 356 22.58 2.80 52.65
N ASP A 357 22.91 2.30 53.83
CA ASP A 357 21.97 1.48 54.61
C ASP A 357 20.80 2.35 55.09
N PHE A 358 19.70 2.31 54.33
CA PHE A 358 18.42 2.87 54.73
C PHE A 358 17.68 1.85 55.59
N PHE A 359 17.52 2.16 56.88
CA PHE A 359 16.77 1.30 57.78
C PHE A 359 15.31 1.75 57.82
N ILE A 360 14.42 0.82 57.49
CA ILE A 360 12.97 1.04 57.49
C ILE A 360 12.42 0.59 58.84
N LEU A 361 11.84 1.53 59.59
CA LEU A 361 11.29 1.31 60.94
C LEU A 361 9.74 1.28 60.93
N ASN A 362 9.15 0.49 61.82
CA ASN A 362 7.70 0.43 62.06
C ASN A 362 7.26 1.34 63.22
N ASP A 363 6.12 2.02 63.05
CA ASP A 363 5.48 2.91 64.05
C ASP A 363 4.53 2.15 65.01
N VAL A 364 4.01 0.95 64.65
CA VAL A 364 2.83 0.39 65.36
C VAL A 364 3.08 -0.86 66.20
N ALA A 365 4.32 -1.32 66.33
CA ALA A 365 4.59 -2.43 67.23
C ALA A 365 4.85 -1.92 68.66
N ASN A 366 4.24 -2.58 69.64
CA ASN A 366 4.44 -2.40 71.09
C ASN A 366 5.88 -1.97 71.44
N LYS A 367 6.02 -1.22 72.54
CA LYS A 367 7.26 -0.63 73.09
C LYS A 367 8.52 -1.53 73.08
N ASP A 368 8.36 -2.84 72.84
CA ASP A 368 9.39 -3.88 72.91
C ASP A 368 9.79 -4.49 71.56
N LYS A 369 9.23 -4.06 70.40
CA LYS A 369 9.52 -4.69 69.09
C LYS A 369 9.63 -3.70 67.92
N VAL A 370 10.82 -3.16 67.69
CA VAL A 370 11.16 -2.49 66.43
C VAL A 370 11.41 -3.54 65.33
N PHE A 371 10.98 -3.29 64.10
CA PHE A 371 11.25 -4.15 62.94
C PHE A 371 12.11 -3.38 61.95
N VAL A 372 13.26 -3.95 61.60
CA VAL A 372 14.28 -3.30 60.77
C VAL A 372 14.58 -4.18 59.57
N VAL A 373 14.55 -3.58 58.38
CA VAL A 373 14.91 -4.26 57.13
C VAL A 373 16.00 -3.50 56.35
N ASP A 374 16.71 -4.23 55.50
CA ASP A 374 17.69 -3.69 54.53
C ASP A 374 17.02 -3.09 53.27
N GLU A 375 17.82 -2.56 52.33
CA GLU A 375 17.33 -2.02 51.04
C GLU A 375 16.57 -3.07 50.19
N LYS A 376 16.86 -4.35 50.40
CA LYS A 376 16.21 -5.48 49.74
C LYS A 376 14.97 -5.97 50.49
N LEU A 377 14.55 -5.26 51.55
CA LEU A 377 13.42 -5.55 52.42
C LEU A 377 13.59 -6.84 53.26
N ASN A 378 14.82 -7.33 53.45
CA ASN A 378 15.10 -8.47 54.32
C ASN A 378 15.19 -8.02 55.78
N PRO A 379 14.60 -8.77 56.73
CA PRO A 379 14.72 -8.48 58.16
C PRO A 379 16.17 -8.66 58.65
N VAL A 380 16.70 -7.66 59.35
CA VAL A 380 18.09 -7.63 59.83
C VAL A 380 18.24 -7.58 61.35
N SER A 381 17.19 -7.20 62.10
CA SER A 381 17.24 -7.06 63.58
C SER A 381 17.07 -8.38 64.32
N LYS A 382 17.93 -8.66 65.33
CA LYS A 382 17.80 -9.79 66.26
C LYS A 382 17.30 -9.40 67.66
N LYS A 383 17.82 -8.32 68.24
CA LYS A 383 17.53 -7.85 69.61
C LYS A 383 17.46 -6.33 69.61
N ILE A 384 16.49 -5.77 70.36
CA ILE A 384 16.35 -4.33 70.56
C ILE A 384 16.25 -4.00 72.04
N GLU A 385 17.07 -3.05 72.48
CA GLU A 385 17.03 -2.49 73.83
C GLU A 385 16.71 -1.00 73.73
N LYS A 386 15.93 -0.50 74.69
CA LYS A 386 15.57 0.92 74.79
C LYS A 386 16.34 1.52 75.96
N GLU A 387 17.01 2.64 75.71
CA GLU A 387 17.64 3.42 76.78
C GLU A 387 16.75 4.64 77.12
N ASP A 388 16.63 4.94 78.41
CA ASP A 388 15.61 5.84 78.94
C ASP A 388 15.72 7.29 78.45
N SER A 389 14.58 8.00 78.58
CA SER A 389 14.33 9.43 78.31
C SER A 389 14.43 9.97 76.87
N THR A 390 15.11 9.31 75.92
CA THR A 390 15.38 9.89 74.58
C THR A 390 14.85 9.13 73.35
N ASN A 391 14.01 8.08 73.51
CA ASN A 391 13.56 7.21 72.41
C ASN A 391 14.72 6.63 71.59
N THR A 392 15.81 6.26 72.27
CA THR A 392 16.98 5.65 71.65
C THR A 392 16.83 4.13 71.64
N PHE A 393 17.01 3.52 70.46
CA PHE A 393 16.93 2.07 70.26
C PHE A 393 18.27 1.51 69.79
N TYR A 394 18.63 0.36 70.33
CA TYR A 394 19.81 -0.42 69.98
C TYR A 394 19.36 -1.55 69.07
N ILE A 395 20.06 -1.80 67.96
CA ILE A 395 19.73 -2.91 67.07
C ILE A 395 20.98 -3.77 66.86
N GLU A 396 20.90 -5.03 67.29
CA GLU A 396 21.92 -6.04 67.01
C GLU A 396 21.60 -6.76 65.70
N GLY A 397 22.50 -6.69 64.71
CA GLY A 397 22.26 -7.18 63.35
C GLY A 397 23.18 -8.33 62.93
N LYS A 398 22.68 -9.25 62.08
CA LYS A 398 23.55 -10.16 61.32
C LYS A 398 24.37 -9.32 60.34
N ASN A 399 25.66 -9.14 60.61
CA ASN A 399 26.67 -8.51 59.72
C ASN A 399 26.81 -6.97 59.79
N LEU A 400 26.21 -6.27 60.77
CA LEU A 400 26.24 -4.80 60.84
C LEU A 400 27.07 -4.21 62.00
N GLY A 401 27.64 -5.06 62.86
CA GLY A 401 28.21 -4.68 64.16
C GLY A 401 27.17 -4.59 65.27
N ASP A 402 27.63 -4.60 66.52
CA ASP A 402 26.78 -4.82 67.70
C ASP A 402 25.93 -3.60 68.10
N THR A 403 25.96 -2.47 67.38
CA THR A 403 25.17 -1.31 67.81
C THR A 403 24.82 -0.31 66.71
N LEU A 404 23.52 -0.10 66.49
CA LEU A 404 22.95 1.02 65.73
C LEU A 404 22.06 1.85 66.68
N TYR A 405 22.25 3.17 66.71
CA TYR A 405 21.46 4.12 67.51
C TYR A 405 20.51 4.92 66.62
N TYR A 406 19.31 5.21 67.13
CA TYR A 406 18.35 6.05 66.43
C TYR A 406 17.51 6.88 67.38
N THR A 407 17.27 8.16 67.04
CA THR A 407 16.39 9.07 67.80
C THR A 407 15.22 9.54 66.94
N GLN A 408 13.99 9.48 67.47
CA GLN A 408 12.79 9.95 66.79
C GLN A 408 11.92 10.83 67.68
N LYS A 409 11.39 11.91 67.09
CA LYS A 409 10.26 12.69 67.63
C LYS A 409 9.07 11.77 67.96
N PRO A 410 8.16 12.14 68.89
CA PRO A 410 7.05 11.29 69.29
C PRO A 410 6.21 10.89 68.09
N LEU A 411 6.15 9.59 67.87
CA LEU A 411 5.46 8.94 66.75
C LEU A 411 3.97 8.84 67.03
N THR A 412 3.17 9.07 65.99
CA THR A 412 1.71 8.91 66.06
C THR A 412 1.35 7.46 65.74
N SER A 413 1.15 6.68 66.80
CA SER A 413 0.92 5.22 66.84
C SER A 413 -0.31 4.68 66.10
N LYS A 414 -0.93 5.42 65.18
CA LYS A 414 -2.14 4.99 64.47
C LYS A 414 -1.78 4.34 63.13
N PRO A 415 -2.17 3.08 62.88
CA PRO A 415 -1.99 2.46 61.56
C PRO A 415 -2.71 3.27 60.49
N LEU A 416 -2.11 3.36 59.30
CA LEU A 416 -2.66 4.14 58.18
C LEU A 416 -3.96 3.53 57.67
N ALA A 417 -3.99 2.20 57.56
CA ALA A 417 -5.15 1.40 57.21
C ALA A 417 -4.91 -0.07 57.55
N THR A 418 -5.96 -0.88 57.40
CA THR A 418 -5.91 -2.34 57.53
C THR A 418 -6.19 -2.96 56.17
N VAL A 419 -5.48 -4.03 55.83
CA VAL A 419 -5.78 -4.85 54.66
C VAL A 419 -7.12 -5.54 54.87
N ILE A 420 -8.14 -5.13 54.12
CA ILE A 420 -9.46 -5.79 54.16
C ILE A 420 -9.48 -7.00 53.22
N ASN A 421 -8.86 -6.91 52.06
CA ASN A 421 -8.86 -8.02 51.09
C ASN A 421 -7.47 -8.17 50.46
N VAL A 422 -6.99 -9.40 50.35
CA VAL A 422 -5.78 -9.74 49.59
C VAL A 422 -6.18 -10.25 48.22
N GLY A 423 -5.58 -9.68 47.18
CA GLY A 423 -5.79 -10.10 45.80
C GLY A 423 -5.23 -11.49 45.55
N ASN A 424 -6.11 -12.50 45.60
CA ASN A 424 -5.78 -13.87 45.23
C ASN A 424 -5.92 -14.05 43.71
N ALA A 425 -4.83 -14.41 43.05
CA ALA A 425 -4.76 -14.39 41.59
C ALA A 425 -5.59 -15.51 40.94
N THR A 426 -6.57 -15.13 40.11
CA THR A 426 -6.91 -15.83 38.84
C THR A 426 -7.62 -14.93 37.83
N VAL A 427 -7.66 -13.60 38.00
CA VAL A 427 -8.57 -12.79 37.19
C VAL A 427 -7.87 -12.15 35.99
N THR A 428 -8.24 -12.65 34.81
CA THR A 428 -7.95 -12.12 33.46
C THR A 428 -8.70 -10.83 33.12
N SER A 429 -9.45 -10.25 34.06
CA SER A 429 -10.19 -9.00 33.85
C SER A 429 -9.39 -7.81 34.37
N LEU A 430 -9.22 -6.79 33.55
CA LEU A 430 -8.66 -5.53 34.00
C LEU A 430 -9.78 -4.65 34.56
N GLN A 431 -9.48 -4.02 35.70
CA GLN A 431 -10.41 -3.18 36.44
C GLN A 431 -9.96 -1.72 36.30
N PHE A 432 -10.90 -0.80 36.15
CA PHE A 432 -10.64 0.62 35.91
C PHE A 432 -11.53 1.46 36.83
N SER A 433 -11.10 2.68 37.16
CA SER A 433 -11.91 3.58 37.99
C SER A 433 -12.82 4.44 37.12
N GLY A 434 -14.04 4.68 37.59
CA GLY A 434 -15.00 5.57 36.93
C GLY A 434 -16.21 4.87 36.34
N LYS A 435 -17.17 5.66 35.85
CA LYS A 435 -18.36 5.15 35.17
C LYS A 435 -17.97 4.68 33.77
N ALA A 436 -18.36 3.46 33.41
CA ALA A 436 -18.19 2.92 32.06
C ALA A 436 -19.01 3.65 30.99
N SER A 437 -19.73 4.73 31.34
CA SER A 437 -20.75 5.38 30.50
C SER A 437 -20.24 5.89 29.16
N GLU A 438 -18.92 6.06 29.01
CA GLU A 438 -18.30 6.47 27.74
C GLU A 438 -17.90 5.28 26.85
N LEU A 439 -17.72 4.08 27.42
CA LEU A 439 -17.25 2.90 26.68
C LEU A 439 -18.41 2.00 26.26
N THR A 440 -18.42 1.57 25.00
CA THR A 440 -19.41 0.64 24.46
C THR A 440 -18.76 -0.61 23.88
N SER A 441 -19.49 -1.73 23.87
CA SER A 441 -19.05 -2.93 23.14
C SER A 441 -18.82 -2.59 21.67
N GLY A 442 -17.79 -3.19 21.06
CA GLY A 442 -17.39 -2.94 19.67
C GLY A 442 -16.27 -1.91 19.49
N GLN A 443 -15.93 -1.11 20.51
CA GLN A 443 -14.83 -0.14 20.45
C GLN A 443 -13.45 -0.81 20.49
N TRP A 444 -12.44 -0.13 19.94
CA TRP A 444 -11.07 -0.64 19.87
C TRP A 444 -10.19 -0.12 21.02
N LEU A 445 -9.20 -0.92 21.40
CA LEU A 445 -8.26 -0.63 22.48
C LEU A 445 -6.83 -0.71 21.95
N TRP A 446 -5.94 0.11 22.50
CA TRP A 446 -4.50 0.00 22.28
C TRP A 446 -3.79 -0.41 23.57
N VAL A 447 -3.20 -1.58 23.62
CA VAL A 447 -2.73 -2.16 24.87
C VAL A 447 -1.22 -2.24 24.87
N LYS A 448 -0.58 -1.73 25.93
CA LYS A 448 0.86 -1.88 26.19
C LYS A 448 1.09 -2.90 27.33
N HIS A 449 1.61 -4.07 26.99
CA HIS A 449 1.93 -5.12 27.96
C HIS A 449 3.21 -4.80 28.77
N LYS A 450 3.41 -5.44 29.95
CA LYS A 450 4.64 -5.25 30.79
C LYS A 450 5.94 -5.57 30.06
N ASN A 451 5.93 -6.51 29.10
CA ASN A 451 7.10 -6.84 28.28
C ASN A 451 7.33 -5.83 27.13
N GLY A 452 6.63 -4.70 27.11
CA GLY A 452 6.71 -3.67 26.08
C GLY A 452 5.99 -4.01 24.77
N LYS A 453 5.40 -5.20 24.62
CA LYS A 453 4.58 -5.55 23.45
C LYS A 453 3.34 -4.66 23.39
N ARG A 454 2.93 -4.31 22.16
CA ARG A 454 1.74 -3.52 21.88
C ARG A 454 0.73 -4.36 21.11
N ALA A 455 -0.53 -4.30 21.49
CA ALA A 455 -1.61 -5.06 20.87
C ALA A 455 -2.84 -4.15 20.69
N ALA A 456 -3.77 -4.56 19.82
CA ALA A 456 -5.07 -3.92 19.71
C ALA A 456 -6.18 -4.97 19.88
N TYR A 457 -7.20 -4.62 20.66
CA TYR A 457 -8.32 -5.52 20.99
C TYR A 457 -9.64 -4.80 20.78
N GLN A 458 -10.68 -5.54 20.44
CA GLN A 458 -12.05 -5.02 20.42
C GLN A 458 -12.73 -5.38 21.74
N ILE A 459 -13.45 -4.42 22.34
CA ILE A 459 -14.23 -4.66 23.55
C ILE A 459 -15.39 -5.58 23.19
N SER A 460 -15.44 -6.78 23.79
CA SER A 460 -16.54 -7.74 23.60
C SER A 460 -17.66 -7.56 24.61
N LYS A 461 -17.31 -7.33 25.89
CA LYS A 461 -18.26 -7.16 26.99
C LYS A 461 -17.69 -6.22 28.06
N ILE A 462 -18.55 -5.37 28.60
CA ILE A 462 -18.26 -4.48 29.73
C ILE A 462 -19.19 -4.88 30.88
N LYS A 463 -18.63 -5.08 32.07
CA LYS A 463 -19.41 -5.22 33.30
C LYS A 463 -19.18 -3.98 34.17
N GLN A 464 -20.24 -3.21 34.39
CA GLN A 464 -20.19 -2.02 35.23
C GLN A 464 -20.64 -2.35 36.65
N GLN A 465 -19.91 -1.82 37.62
CA GLN A 465 -20.25 -1.71 39.03
C GLN A 465 -20.22 -0.22 39.42
N GLN A 466 -20.84 0.17 40.53
CA GLN A 466 -21.16 1.57 40.87
C GLN A 466 -20.08 2.59 40.47
N ASP A 467 -18.82 2.38 40.88
CA ASP A 467 -17.69 3.28 40.60
C ASP A 467 -16.53 2.63 39.79
N GLN A 468 -16.76 1.43 39.25
CA GLN A 468 -15.71 0.63 38.62
C GLN A 468 -16.26 -0.18 37.44
N PHE A 469 -15.41 -0.49 36.47
CA PHE A 469 -15.80 -1.41 35.41
C PHE A 469 -14.72 -2.43 35.09
N HIS A 470 -15.17 -3.58 34.59
CA HIS A 470 -14.32 -4.70 34.23
C HIS A 470 -14.32 -4.89 32.71
N LEU A 471 -13.11 -4.97 32.15
CA LEU A 471 -12.88 -5.39 30.77
C LEU A 471 -12.30 -6.81 30.77
N THR A 472 -12.99 -7.73 30.09
CA THR A 472 -12.46 -9.07 29.84
C THR A 472 -11.56 -9.01 28.61
N LEU A 473 -10.23 -9.02 28.84
CA LEU A 473 -9.21 -9.01 27.80
C LEU A 473 -8.32 -10.25 27.94
N PRO A 474 -7.75 -10.79 26.86
CA PRO A 474 -6.74 -11.83 26.97
C PRO A 474 -5.47 -11.25 27.62
N SER A 475 -5.22 -11.61 28.89
CA SER A 475 -4.02 -11.41 29.72
C SER A 475 -3.16 -10.16 29.44
N THR A 476 -3.48 -9.05 30.10
CA THR A 476 -2.78 -7.76 29.94
C THR A 476 -2.52 -7.10 31.29
N LYS A 477 -1.49 -6.24 31.38
CA LYS A 477 -1.04 -5.58 32.63
C LYS A 477 -1.14 -4.04 32.59
N ALA A 478 -1.41 -3.45 31.43
CA ALA A 478 -1.77 -2.05 31.25
C ALA A 478 -2.49 -1.89 29.90
N VAL A 479 -3.54 -1.08 29.84
CA VAL A 479 -4.35 -0.80 28.65
C VAL A 479 -4.30 0.71 28.44
N ALA A 480 -4.21 1.18 27.20
CA ALA A 480 -4.50 2.56 26.85
C ALA A 480 -5.68 2.52 25.88
N LEU A 481 -6.87 2.91 26.34
CA LEU A 481 -8.05 2.81 25.49
C LEU A 481 -7.93 3.83 24.35
N ILE A 482 -8.25 3.42 23.12
CA ILE A 482 -8.34 4.35 21.98
C ILE A 482 -9.73 4.18 21.42
N GLN A 483 -10.67 4.88 22.03
CA GLN A 483 -12.06 4.87 21.61
C GLN A 483 -12.20 5.47 20.21
N SER A 484 -13.15 4.91 19.46
CA SER A 484 -13.52 5.29 18.09
C SER A 484 -14.28 6.59 18.01
#